data_AF-A0A3R7PXA8-F1
#
_entry.id   AF-A0A3R7PXA8-F1
#
_cell.length_a   1.000
_cell.length_b   1.000
_cell.length_c   1.000
_cell.angle_alpha   90.00
_cell.angle_beta   90.00
_cell.angle_gamma   90.00
#
_symmetry.space_group_name_H-M   'P 1'
#
loop_
_entity.id
_entity.type
_entity.pdbx_description
1 polymer ?
#
loop_
_entity_poly.entity_id
_entity_poly.type
_entity_poly.pdbx_seq_one_letter_code
_entity_poly.pdbx_strand_id
1 'polypeptide(L)'
;MAGAWARPAQASSWSGLQANALRCLQGGQNSACQTAILQAESLARRATARNAFPCQTLLLGLQADFIMQQLGDGRGAQAIDAVAATGRGCAGL
;
A
#
# COMPACT_ATOMS: atom_id res chain seq x y z
N MET A 1 21.66 11.56 26.40
CA MET A 1 21.67 10.60 25.27
C MET A 1 20.34 9.85 25.31
N ALA A 2 19.32 10.31 24.57
CA ALA A 2 18.00 9.66 24.56
C ALA A 2 17.88 8.85 23.26
N GLY A 3 17.95 7.53 23.39
CA GLY A 3 17.75 6.59 22.29
C GLY A 3 16.29 6.66 21.84
N ALA A 4 16.07 7.09 20.60
CA ALA A 4 14.79 6.94 19.94
C ALA A 4 14.54 5.44 19.76
N TRP A 5 13.58 4.92 20.50
CA TRP A 5 13.04 3.59 20.31
C TRP A 5 12.41 3.58 18.92
N ALA A 6 13.16 3.07 17.94
CA ALA A 6 12.58 2.67 16.68
C ALA A 6 11.49 1.66 17.02
N ARG A 7 10.22 2.10 16.97
CA ARG A 7 9.07 1.19 17.02
C ARG A 7 9.41 0.04 16.06
N PRO A 8 9.25 -1.23 16.45
CA PRO A 8 9.49 -2.32 15.53
C PRO A 8 8.69 -1.98 14.28
N ALA A 9 9.39 -1.80 13.15
CA ALA A 9 8.76 -1.51 11.88
C ALA A 9 7.92 -2.74 11.59
N GLN A 10 6.64 -2.70 11.97
CA GLN A 10 5.72 -3.79 11.78
C GLN A 10 5.77 -4.06 10.29
N ALA A 11 6.32 -5.24 9.93
CA ALA A 11 6.50 -5.59 8.55
C ALA A 11 5.12 -5.51 7.90
N SER A 12 4.95 -4.57 6.98
CA SER A 12 3.64 -4.32 6.39
C SER A 12 3.16 -5.63 5.77
N SER A 13 2.04 -6.19 6.21
CA SER A 13 1.52 -7.39 5.55
C SER A 13 0.64 -6.98 4.38
N TRP A 14 0.53 -7.87 3.38
CA TRP A 14 -0.46 -7.69 2.32
C TRP A 14 -1.89 -7.53 2.90
N SER A 15 -2.25 -8.33 3.90
CA SER A 15 -3.56 -8.23 4.58
C SER A 15 -3.77 -6.87 5.26
N GLY A 16 -2.72 -6.31 5.88
CA GLY A 16 -2.76 -4.98 6.49
C GLY A 16 -2.93 -3.87 5.45
N LEU A 17 -2.23 -3.98 4.32
CA LEU A 17 -2.42 -3.09 3.18
C LEU A 17 -3.85 -3.16 2.65
N GLN A 18 -4.37 -4.37 2.41
CA GLN A 18 -5.70 -4.57 1.83
C GLN A 18 -6.80 -3.94 2.69
N ALA A 19 -6.75 -4.13 4.02
CA ALA A 19 -7.73 -3.52 4.94
C ALA A 19 -7.69 -1.98 4.90
N ASN A 20 -6.50 -1.37 4.84
CA ASN A 20 -6.37 0.08 4.75
C ASN A 20 -6.73 0.63 3.36
N ALA A 21 -6.41 -0.11 2.30
CA ALA A 21 -6.76 0.22 0.94
C ALA A 21 -8.28 0.31 0.77
N LEU A 22 -9.05 -0.65 1.30
CA LEU A 22 -10.51 -0.60 1.26
C LEU A 22 -11.08 0.61 2.01
N ARG A 23 -10.57 0.90 3.21
CA ARG A 23 -11.00 2.09 3.98
C ARG A 23 -10.64 3.40 3.29
N CYS A 24 -9.49 3.46 2.62
CA CYS A 24 -9.09 4.61 1.81
C CYS A 24 -10.01 4.79 0.60
N LEU A 25 -10.15 3.75 -0.23
CA LEU A 25 -10.82 3.83 -1.54
C LEU A 25 -12.34 3.86 -1.46
N GLN A 26 -12.95 3.21 -0.47
CA GLN A 26 -14.41 3.21 -0.27
C GLN A 26 -14.86 4.34 0.66
N GLY A 27 -14.13 4.56 1.75
CA GLY A 27 -14.53 5.48 2.82
C GLY A 27 -13.94 6.87 2.72
N GLY A 28 -12.96 7.11 1.81
CA GLY A 28 -12.24 8.38 1.73
C GLY A 28 -11.49 8.72 3.02
N GLN A 29 -11.17 7.74 3.86
CA GLN A 29 -10.52 7.99 5.15
C GLN A 29 -9.06 8.38 4.93
N ASN A 30 -8.74 9.67 5.03
CA ASN A 30 -7.37 10.19 4.82
C ASN A 30 -6.30 9.47 5.65
N SER A 31 -6.59 9.14 6.91
CA SER A 31 -5.66 8.38 7.77
C SER A 31 -5.42 6.96 7.25
N ALA A 32 -6.43 6.32 6.67
CA ALA A 32 -6.30 5.02 6.03
C ALA A 32 -5.51 5.12 4.72
N CYS A 33 -5.72 6.16 3.91
CA CYS A 33 -4.93 6.42 2.70
C CYS A 33 -3.45 6.61 3.01
N GLN A 34 -3.12 7.46 3.99
CA GLN A 34 -1.75 7.67 4.43
C GLN A 34 -1.09 6.38 4.91
N THR A 35 -1.83 5.56 5.66
CA THR A 35 -1.32 4.26 6.13
C THR A 35 -1.10 3.29 4.96
N ALA A 36 -2.04 3.22 4.02
CA ALA A 36 -1.92 2.37 2.83
C ALA A 36 -0.74 2.79 1.93
N ILE A 37 -0.48 4.09 1.76
CA ILE A 37 0.66 4.63 1.02
C ILE A 37 1.98 4.12 1.60
N LEU A 38 2.15 4.22 2.94
CA LEU A 38 3.37 3.77 3.63
C LEU A 38 3.53 2.24 3.58
N GLN A 39 2.43 1.50 3.69
CA GLN A 39 2.44 0.04 3.59
C GLN A 39 2.80 -0.43 2.17
N ALA A 40 2.23 0.21 1.15
CA ALA A 40 2.55 -0.07 -0.26
C ALA A 40 4.04 0.19 -0.55
N GLU A 41 4.60 1.29 -0.04
CA GLU A 41 6.04 1.61 -0.16
C GLU A 41 6.92 0.55 0.51
N SER A 42 6.55 0.13 1.72
CA SER A 42 7.26 -0.91 2.48
C SER A 42 7.21 -2.27 1.78
N LEU A 43 6.10 -2.62 1.17
CA LEU A 43 5.98 -3.82 0.33
C LEU A 43 6.79 -3.68 -0.97
N ALA A 44 6.76 -2.50 -1.61
CA ALA A 44 7.49 -2.26 -2.86
C ALA A 44 9.00 -2.40 -2.64
N ARG A 45 9.54 -1.82 -1.56
CA ARG A 45 10.95 -2.00 -1.17
C ARG A 45 11.33 -3.46 -0.95
N ARG A 46 10.45 -4.25 -0.33
CA ARG A 46 10.68 -5.70 -0.16
C ARG A 46 10.62 -6.45 -1.48
N ALA A 47 9.70 -6.09 -2.37
CA ALA A 47 9.64 -6.64 -3.72
C ALA A 47 10.95 -6.36 -4.47
N THR A 48 11.48 -5.12 -4.39
CA THR A 48 12.80 -4.77 -4.95
C THR A 48 13.92 -5.62 -4.36
N ALA A 49 13.97 -5.77 -3.04
CA ALA A 49 15.00 -6.57 -2.37
C ALA A 49 14.98 -8.05 -2.78
N ARG A 50 13.83 -8.55 -3.27
CA ARG A 50 13.64 -9.91 -3.79
C ARG A 50 13.68 -9.98 -5.32
N ASN A 51 14.02 -8.90 -6.01
CA ASN A 51 13.95 -8.77 -7.48
C ASN A 51 12.55 -9.08 -8.08
N ALA A 52 11.48 -8.94 -7.29
CA ALA A 52 10.10 -9.12 -7.70
C ALA A 52 9.54 -7.84 -8.35
N PHE A 53 10.20 -7.37 -9.42
CA PHE A 53 9.90 -6.11 -10.07
C PHE A 53 8.44 -5.98 -10.56
N PRO A 54 7.77 -7.03 -11.09
CA PRO A 54 6.35 -6.94 -11.44
C PRO A 54 5.46 -6.58 -10.25
N CYS A 55 5.69 -7.20 -9.09
CA CYS A 55 4.98 -6.87 -7.86
C CYS A 55 5.32 -5.44 -7.39
N GLN A 56 6.58 -5.04 -7.49
CA GLN A 56 6.99 -3.66 -7.16
C GLN A 56 6.19 -2.64 -7.99
N THR A 57 6.10 -2.81 -9.30
CA THR A 57 5.37 -1.91 -10.18
C THR A 57 3.89 -1.83 -9.83
N LEU A 58 3.26 -2.97 -9.52
CA LEU A 58 1.86 -3.02 -9.08
C LEU A 58 1.64 -2.27 -7.75
N LEU A 59 2.56 -2.42 -6.80
CA LEU A 59 2.51 -1.70 -5.52
C LEU A 59 2.72 -0.19 -5.66
N LEU A 60 3.59 0.23 -6.58
CA LEU A 60 3.76 1.66 -6.92
C LEU A 60 2.49 2.23 -7.58
N GLY A 61 1.82 1.46 -8.44
CA GLY A 61 0.52 1.84 -9.00
C GLY A 61 -0.55 2.04 -7.92
N LEU A 62 -0.64 1.11 -6.97
CA LEU A 62 -1.55 1.27 -5.82
C LEU A 62 -1.23 2.49 -4.96
N GLN A 63 0.06 2.76 -4.74
CA GLN A 63 0.46 3.95 -3.98
C GLN A 63 -0.03 5.23 -4.66
N ALA A 64 0.12 5.33 -5.98
CA ALA A 64 -0.40 6.47 -6.74
C ALA A 64 -1.93 6.58 -6.61
N ASP A 65 -2.65 5.46 -6.64
CA ASP A 65 -4.10 5.45 -6.49
C ASP A 65 -4.56 5.95 -5.11
N PHE A 66 -3.85 5.58 -4.05
CA PHE A 66 -4.13 6.08 -2.70
C PHE A 66 -3.81 7.58 -2.56
N ILE A 67 -2.73 8.06 -3.18
CA ILE A 67 -2.40 9.49 -3.22
C ILE A 67 -3.52 10.25 -3.92
N MET A 68 -3.94 9.80 -5.11
CA MET A 68 -5.02 10.45 -5.86
C MET A 68 -6.33 10.44 -5.07
N GLN A 69 -6.67 9.33 -4.41
CA GLN A 69 -7.84 9.26 -3.54
C GLN A 69 -7.77 10.26 -2.37
N GLN A 70 -6.60 10.40 -1.73
CA GLN A 70 -6.37 11.36 -0.65
C GLN A 70 -6.48 12.82 -1.11
N LEU A 71 -6.17 13.09 -2.38
CA LEU A 71 -6.31 14.41 -3.00
C LEU A 71 -7.72 14.71 -3.51
N GLY A 72 -8.63 13.73 -3.50
CA GLY A 72 -10.00 13.86 -4.01
C GLY A 72 -10.16 13.51 -5.49
N ASP A 73 -9.08 13.11 -6.17
CA ASP A 73 -9.03 12.76 -7.61
C ASP A 73 -8.92 11.23 -7.83
N GLY A 74 -9.29 10.43 -6.83
CA GLY A 74 -9.15 8.98 -6.88
C GLY A 74 -10.09 8.31 -7.86
N ARG A 75 -9.66 7.16 -8.40
CA ARG A 75 -10.45 6.35 -9.35
C ARG A 75 -11.52 5.47 -8.67
N GLY A 76 -11.74 5.64 -7.35
CA GLY A 76 -12.76 4.94 -6.57
C GLY A 76 -12.76 3.43 -6.80
N ALA A 77 -13.87 2.89 -7.32
CA ALA A 77 -14.06 1.47 -7.56
C ALA A 77 -12.98 0.82 -8.45
N GLN A 78 -12.45 1.54 -9.45
CA GLN A 78 -11.40 1.00 -10.32
C GLN A 78 -10.09 0.73 -9.56
N ALA A 79 -9.81 1.49 -8.52
CA ALA A 79 -8.64 1.26 -7.67
C ALA A 79 -8.83 0.04 -6.75
N ILE A 80 -10.07 -0.37 -6.46
CA ILE A 80 -10.35 -1.58 -5.68
C ILE A 80 -9.99 -2.83 -6.49
N ASP A 81 -10.29 -2.85 -7.79
CA ASP A 81 -9.87 -3.94 -8.68
C ASP A 81 -8.35 -4.04 -8.78
N ALA A 82 -7.66 -2.89 -8.78
CA ALA A 82 -6.20 -2.84 -8.73
C ALA A 82 -5.64 -3.47 -7.45
N VAL A 83 -6.32 -3.32 -6.30
CA VAL A 83 -5.91 -3.98 -5.04
C VAL A 83 -5.96 -5.50 -5.19
N ALA A 84 -7.04 -6.04 -5.76
CA ALA A 84 -7.16 -7.48 -5.99
C ALA A 84 -6.13 -8.01 -6.99
N ALA A 85 -5.87 -7.26 -8.08
CA ALA A 85 -4.86 -7.60 -9.08
C ALA A 85 -3.45 -7.64 -8.48
N THR A 86 -3.08 -6.63 -7.69
CA THR A 86 -1.78 -6.56 -7.01
C THR A 86 -1.60 -7.70 -6.02
N GLY A 87 -2.65 -8.08 -5.28
CA GLY A 87 -2.57 -9.21 -4.34
C GLY A 87 -2.22 -10.53 -5.03
N ARG A 88 -2.78 -10.76 -6.24
CA ARG A 88 -2.41 -11.92 -7.07
C ARG A 88 -0.99 -11.80 -7.62
N GLY A 89 -0.60 -10.60 -8.10
CA GLY A 89 0.73 -10.34 -8.66
C GLY A 89 1.87 -10.30 -7.64
N CYS A 90 1.54 -10.16 -6.36
CA CYS A 90 2.48 -10.11 -5.24
C CYS A 90 2.42 -11.36 -4.33
N ALA A 91 1.77 -12.44 -4.77
CA ALA A 91 1.67 -13.66 -4.00
C ALA A 91 3.07 -14.19 -3.61
N GLY A 92 3.31 -14.38 -2.31
CA GLY A 92 4.61 -14.84 -1.76
C GLY A 92 5.51 -13.74 -1.17
N LEU A 93 5.06 -12.48 -1.17
CA LEU A 93 5.62 -11.37 -0.40
C LEU A 93 4.88 -11.12 0.92
#